data_AF-A0A838EE32-F1
#
_entry.id   AF-A0A838EE32-F1
#
_cell.length_a   1.000
_cell.length_b   1.000
_cell.length_c   1.000
_cell.angle_alpha   90.00
_cell.angle_beta   90.00
_cell.angle_gamma   90.00
#
_symmetry.space_group_name_H-M   'P 1'
#
loop_
_entity.id
_entity.type
_entity.pdbx_description
1 polymer ?
#
loop_
_entity_poly.entity_id
_entity_poly.type
_entity_poly.pdbx_seq_one_letter_code
_entity_poly.pdbx_strand_id
1 'polypeptide(L)'
;MEQKDTYTLQELFDYLPITLVELSKKSDINEVTLARIRDGKRTRRDTVNKLMIALSQVYGRNLSIANVIGINIMINKRLEKKAISA
;
A
#
# COMPACT_ATOMS: atom_id res chain seq x y z
N MET A 1 1.84 0.08 20.40
CA MET A 1 1.33 1.13 19.49
C MET A 1 -0.18 1.16 19.62
N GLU A 2 -0.77 2.33 19.87
CA GLU A 2 -2.22 2.52 19.87
C GLU A 2 -2.80 2.11 18.51
N GLN A 3 -3.92 1.39 18.50
CA GLN A 3 -4.67 1.13 17.27
C GLN A 3 -5.31 2.44 16.83
N LYS A 4 -4.61 3.20 15.97
CA LYS A 4 -5.21 4.31 15.24
C LYS A 4 -6.10 3.75 14.13
N ASP A 5 -7.23 4.41 13.89
CA ASP A 5 -8.15 4.06 12.80
C ASP A 5 -7.56 4.34 11.41
N THR A 6 -6.52 5.18 11.33
CA THR A 6 -5.91 5.57 10.06
C THR A 6 -4.40 5.73 10.21
N TYR A 7 -3.66 5.24 9.23
CA TYR A 7 -2.19 5.34 9.14
C TYR A 7 -1.80 6.01 7.82
N THR A 8 -0.74 6.82 7.82
CA THR A 8 -0.13 7.26 6.58
C THR A 8 0.83 6.20 6.05
N LEU A 9 0.96 6.12 4.73
CA LEU A 9 1.96 5.28 4.09
C LEU A 9 3.38 5.64 4.58
N GLN A 10 3.66 6.95 4.74
CA GLN A 10 4.95 7.43 5.22
C GLN A 10 5.26 6.90 6.63
N GLU A 11 4.32 6.99 7.58
CA GLU A 11 4.50 6.43 8.93
C GLU A 11 4.78 4.92 8.90
N LEU A 12 4.12 4.17 8.00
CA LEU A 12 4.35 2.72 7.87
C LEU A 12 5.74 2.39 7.31
N PHE A 13 6.35 3.29 6.54
CA PHE A 13 7.73 3.13 6.06
C PHE A 13 8.76 3.62 7.09
N ASP A 14 8.47 4.71 7.81
CA ASP A 14 9.38 5.29 8.80
C ASP A 14 9.54 4.40 10.04
N TYR A 15 8.45 3.75 10.48
CA TYR A 15 8.45 2.81 11.62
C TYR A 15 8.49 1.34 11.20
N LEU A 16 8.97 1.05 9.99
CA LEU A 16 8.99 -0.31 9.46
C LEU A 16 9.86 -1.21 10.34
N PRO A 17 9.30 -2.28 10.94
CA PRO A 17 10.05 -3.15 11.87
C PRO A 17 10.99 -4.11 11.14
N ILE A 18 10.94 -4.14 9.80
CA ILE A 18 11.78 -4.97 8.93
C ILE A 18 12.50 -4.09 7.92
N THR A 19 13.49 -4.65 7.23
CA THR A 19 14.17 -3.94 6.15
C THR A 19 13.29 -3.82 4.90
N LEU A 20 13.58 -2.83 4.05
CA LEU A 20 12.90 -2.68 2.76
C LEU A 20 13.11 -3.91 1.85
N VAL A 21 14.27 -4.55 1.94
CA VAL A 21 14.63 -5.78 1.23
C VAL A 21 13.72 -6.94 1.65
N GLU A 22 13.47 -7.10 2.95
CA GLU A 22 12.55 -8.13 3.46
C GLU A 22 11.10 -7.84 3.07
N LEU A 23 10.70 -6.57 3.08
CA LEU A 23 9.37 -6.15 2.63
C LEU A 23 9.18 -6.45 1.13
N SER A 24 10.20 -6.20 0.31
CA SER A 24 10.24 -6.56 -1.12
C SER A 24 10.02 -8.06 -1.32
N LYS A 25 10.74 -8.91 -0.57
CA LYS A 25 10.57 -10.37 -0.62
C LYS A 25 9.18 -10.83 -0.18
N LYS A 26 8.62 -10.26 0.90
CA LYS A 26 7.28 -10.61 1.40
C LYS A 26 6.15 -10.17 0.49
N SER A 27 6.29 -8.99 -0.12
CA SER A 27 5.25 -8.40 -0.98
C SER A 27 5.35 -8.85 -2.44
N ASP A 28 6.47 -9.48 -2.84
CA ASP A 28 6.75 -9.77 -4.25
C ASP A 28 6.71 -8.48 -5.10
N ILE A 29 7.28 -7.40 -4.55
CA ILE A 29 7.38 -6.08 -5.18
C ILE A 29 8.83 -5.64 -5.16
N ASN A 30 9.36 -5.24 -6.32
CA ASN A 30 10.71 -4.71 -6.43
C ASN A 30 10.94 -3.52 -5.47
N GLU A 31 12.09 -3.49 -4.80
CA GLU A 31 12.53 -2.42 -3.90
C GLU A 31 12.42 -1.02 -4.54
N VAL A 32 12.75 -0.89 -5.83
CA VAL A 32 12.62 0.37 -6.57
C VAL A 32 11.15 0.80 -6.66
N THR A 33 10.24 -0.14 -6.83
CA THR A 33 8.79 0.13 -6.85
C THR A 33 8.30 0.53 -5.47
N LEU A 34 8.80 -0.11 -4.39
CA LEU A 34 8.48 0.28 -3.02
C LEU A 34 8.96 1.70 -2.71
N ALA A 35 10.20 2.04 -3.08
CA ALA A 35 10.73 3.40 -2.92
C ALA A 35 9.88 4.44 -3.68
N ARG A 36 9.49 4.13 -4.92
CA ARG A 36 8.58 5.01 -5.69
C ARG A 36 7.22 5.19 -5.03
N ILE A 37 6.65 4.12 -4.47
CA ILE A 37 5.37 4.17 -3.75
C ILE A 37 5.50 5.04 -2.50
N ARG A 38 6.57 4.88 -1.72
CA ARG A 38 6.91 5.73 -0.58
C ARG A 38 7.01 7.20 -0.99
N ASP A 39 7.67 7.49 -2.11
CA ASP A 39 7.82 8.85 -2.65
C ASP A 39 6.52 9.39 -3.31
N GLY A 40 5.37 8.72 -3.12
CA GLY A 40 4.06 9.16 -3.58
C GLY A 40 3.77 8.95 -5.07
N LYS A 41 4.60 8.18 -5.78
CA LYS A 41 4.36 7.85 -7.19
C LYS A 41 3.14 6.95 -7.36
N ARG A 42 2.46 7.14 -8.49
CA ARG A 42 1.29 6.33 -8.88
C ARG A 42 1.67 4.87 -9.09
N THR A 43 0.88 3.97 -8.54
CA THR A 43 1.04 2.53 -8.74
C THR A 43 -0.30 1.83 -9.00
N ARG A 44 -0.27 0.58 -9.46
CA ARG A 44 -1.49 -0.20 -9.73
C ARG A 44 -2.14 -0.64 -8.42
N ARG A 45 -3.48 -0.77 -8.42
CA ARG A 45 -4.23 -1.26 -7.25
C ARG A 45 -3.74 -2.64 -6.79
N ASP A 46 -3.41 -3.54 -7.71
CA ASP A 46 -2.92 -4.88 -7.36
C ASP A 46 -1.60 -4.82 -6.58
N THR A 47 -0.69 -3.92 -6.98
CA THR A 47 0.58 -3.68 -6.28
C THR A 47 0.34 -3.11 -4.88
N VAL A 48 -0.62 -2.19 -4.74
CA VAL A 48 -1.01 -1.67 -3.43
C VAL A 48 -1.58 -2.78 -2.56
N ASN A 49 -2.47 -3.63 -3.08
CA ASN A 49 -3.05 -4.73 -2.32
C ASN A 49 -1.99 -5.70 -1.82
N LYS A 50 -1.05 -6.11 -2.68
CA LYS A 50 0.10 -6.93 -2.27
C LYS A 50 0.92 -6.26 -1.15
N LEU A 51 1.19 -4.96 -1.28
CA LEU A 51 1.90 -4.19 -0.28
C LEU A 51 1.13 -4.13 1.06
N MET A 52 -0.17 -3.87 1.02
CA MET A 52 -1.01 -3.82 2.22
C MET A 52 -1.07 -5.16 2.93
N ILE A 53 -1.17 -6.27 2.20
CA ILE A 53 -1.13 -7.63 2.76
C ILE A 53 0.22 -7.88 3.45
N ALA A 54 1.34 -7.54 2.79
CA ALA A 54 2.66 -7.71 3.37
C ALA A 54 2.86 -6.84 4.62
N LEU A 55 2.46 -5.57 4.58
CA LEU A 55 2.51 -4.67 5.75
C LEU A 55 1.60 -5.19 6.87
N SER A 56 0.44 -5.75 6.55
CA SER A 56 -0.47 -6.33 7.54
C SER A 56 0.18 -7.49 8.29
N GLN A 57 0.90 -8.36 7.58
CA GLN A 57 1.65 -9.47 8.17
C GLN A 57 2.83 -8.97 9.02
N VAL A 58 3.53 -7.93 8.56
CA VAL A 58 4.69 -7.37 9.24
C VAL A 58 4.30 -6.69 10.55
N TYR A 59 3.21 -5.92 10.55
CA TYR A 59 2.71 -5.22 11.73
C TYR A 59 1.72 -6.04 12.56
N GLY A 60 1.32 -7.22 12.10
CA GLY A 60 0.33 -8.07 12.78
C GLY A 60 -1.06 -7.44 12.90
N ARG A 61 -1.45 -6.58 11.95
CA ARG A 61 -2.72 -5.83 11.98
C ARG A 61 -3.33 -5.73 10.58
N ASN A 62 -4.64 -5.56 10.48
CA ASN A 62 -5.31 -5.48 9.18
C ASN A 62 -5.11 -4.09 8.53
N LEU A 63 -4.24 -4.00 7.54
CA LEU A 63 -3.99 -2.81 6.74
C LEU A 63 -4.61 -2.97 5.35
N SER A 64 -5.23 -1.90 4.88
CA SER A 64 -6.00 -1.85 3.66
C SER A 64 -5.95 -0.44 3.08
N ILE A 65 -6.42 -0.30 1.84
CA ILE A 65 -6.53 1.02 1.20
C ILE A 65 -7.54 1.94 1.92
N ALA A 66 -8.43 1.39 2.75
CA ALA A 66 -9.43 2.17 3.47
C ALA A 66 -8.87 2.84 4.74
N ASN A 67 -7.87 2.23 5.37
CA ASN A 67 -7.24 2.74 6.61
C ASN A 67 -5.80 3.23 6.39
N VAL A 68 -5.30 3.22 5.16
CA VAL A 68 -3.98 3.76 4.81
C VAL A 68 -4.12 4.93 3.83
N ILE A 69 -3.69 6.11 4.27
CA ILE A 69 -3.71 7.36 3.50
C ILE A 69 -2.35 7.66 2.84
N GLY A 70 -2.38 8.46 1.77
CA GLY A 70 -1.18 8.82 1.00
C GLY A 70 -0.82 7.85 -0.14
N ILE A 71 -1.66 6.86 -0.42
CA ILE A 71 -1.46 5.92 -1.54
C ILE A 71 -2.01 6.52 -2.83
N ASN A 72 -1.15 6.72 -3.81
CA ASN A 72 -1.55 7.22 -5.12
C ASN A 72 -1.86 6.05 -6.07
N ILE A 73 -3.14 5.71 -6.22
CA ILE A 73 -3.57 4.58 -7.06
C ILE A 73 -3.82 5.06 -8.49
N MET A 74 -3.23 4.35 -9.45
CA MET A 74 -3.55 4.49 -10.86
C MET A 74 -4.98 3.99 -11.11
N ILE A 75 -5.88 4.92 -11.43
CA ILE A 75 -7.27 4.61 -11.80
C ILE A 75 -7.27 4.21 -13.28
N ASN A 76 -7.61 2.95 -13.57
CA ASN A 76 -7.92 2.52 -14.93
C ASN A 76 -9.32 3.04 -15.30
N LYS A 77 -9.40 3.98 -16.25
CA LYS A 77 -10.64 4.56 -16.80
C LYS A 77 -11.68 3.54 -17.30
N ARG A 78 -11.31 2.26 -17.42
CA ARG A 78 -12.22 1.19 -17.88
C ARG A 78 -13.31 0.82 -16.85
N LEU A 79 -13.07 1.05 -15.56
CA LEU A 79 -14.05 0.74 -14.50
C LEU A 79 -15.09 1.85 -14.28
N GLU A 80 -14.83 3.09 -14.72
CA GLU A 80 -15.79 4.21 -14.59
C GLU A 80 -17.06 3.97 -15.43
N LYS A 81 -16.94 3.29 -16.58
CA LYS A 81 -18.10 2.99 -17.44
C LYS A 81 -19.11 2.01 -16.83
N LYS A 82 -18.76 1.26 -15.79
CA LYS A 82 -19.67 0.25 -15.20
C LYS A 82 -20.54 0.79 -14.05
N ALA A 83 -20.21 1.94 -13.47
CA ALA A 83 -20.98 2.56 -12.39
C ALA A 83 -22.00 3.61 -12.87
N ILE A 84 -21.88 4.09 -14.10
CA ILE A 84 -22.82 5.07 -14.70
C ILE A 84 -23.94 4.37 -15.50
N SER A 85 -23.90 3.03 -15.59
CA SER A 85 -24.79 2.24 -16.45
C SER A 85 -25.72 1.27 -15.68
N ALA A 86 -25.82 1.39 -14.36
CA ALA A 86 -26.70 0.58 -13.51
C ALA A 86 -27.63 1.50 -12.72
#